data_AF-A0A2S9Y5Z7-F1
#
_entry.id   AF-A0A2S9Y5Z7-F1
#
_cell.length_a   1.000
_cell.length_b   1.000
_cell.length_c   1.000
_cell.angle_alpha   90.00
_cell.angle_beta   90.00
_cell.angle_gamma   90.00
#
_symmetry.space_group_name_H-M   'P 1'
#
loop_
_entity.id
_entity.type
_entity.pdbx_description
1 polymer ?
#
loop_
_entity_poly.entity_id
_entity_poly.type
_entity_poly.pdbx_seq_one_letter_code
_entity_poly.pdbx_strand_id
1 'polypeptide(L)' 'MYVHSNRAEWERWRIEPVGERFLLTSVAHGLHLGARPDGSVYTHANTYQWEQWSYSLW' A
#
# COMPACT_ATOMS: atom_id res chain seq x y z
N MET A 1 13.76 0.07 -11.56
CA MET A 1 13.21 0.54 -10.27
C MET A 1 13.71 1.96 -10.05
N TYR A 2 12.87 2.98 -10.21
CA TYR A 2 13.26 4.37 -9.93
C TYR A 2 13.18 4.59 -8.43
N VAL A 3 14.33 4.70 -7.77
CA VAL A 3 14.42 5.12 -6.37
C VAL A 3 15.12 6.47 -6.35
N HIS A 4 14.36 7.53 -6.07
CA HIS A 4 14.92 8.84 -5.80
C HIS A 4 15.63 8.80 -4.44
N SER A 5 16.65 9.64 -4.21
CA SER A 5 17.38 9.67 -2.92
C SER A 5 16.53 10.17 -1.75
N ASN A 6 15.38 10.77 -2.07
CA ASN A 6 14.40 11.17 -1.08
C ASN A 6 13.82 9.93 -0.38
N ARG A 7 13.82 9.97 0.94
CA ARG A 7 13.33 8.91 1.83
C ARG A 7 12.51 9.49 2.97
N ALA A 8 11.95 10.66 2.72
CA ALA A 8 11.14 11.36 3.71
C ALA A 8 9.84 10.59 3.95
N GLU A 9 9.13 10.95 5.02
CA GLU A 9 7.98 10.18 5.51
C GLU A 9 6.89 9.94 4.47
N TRP A 10 6.68 10.88 3.55
CA TRP A 10 5.66 10.77 2.52
C TRP A 10 5.93 9.70 1.46
N GLU A 11 7.18 9.22 1.33
CA GLU A 11 7.56 8.13 0.43
C GLU A 11 7.64 6.77 1.14
N ARG A 12 7.47 6.73 2.48
CA ARG A 12 7.59 5.51 3.28
C ARG A 12 6.24 4.82 3.45
N TRP A 13 6.26 3.49 3.41
CA TRP A 13 5.11 2.62 3.61
C TRP A 13 5.42 1.56 4.67
N ARG A 14 4.44 1.24 5.51
CA ARG A 14 4.45 0.08 6.41
C ARG A 14 3.73 -1.07 5.73
N ILE A 15 4.24 -2.28 5.92
CA ILE A 15 3.63 -3.50 5.42
C ILE A 15 3.15 -4.28 6.65
N GLU A 16 1.84 -4.47 6.76
CA GLU A 16 1.20 -5.10 7.91
C GLU A 16 0.42 -6.34 7.46
N PRO A 17 0.67 -7.53 8.03
CA PRO A 17 -0.03 -8.74 7.62
C PRO A 17 -1.50 -8.74 8.06
N VAL A 18 -2.38 -9.22 7.18
CA VAL A 18 -3.80 -9.45 7.42
C VAL A 18 -4.17 -10.81 6.82
N GLY A 19 -4.14 -11.86 7.65
CA GLY A 19 -4.25 -13.24 7.18
C GLY A 19 -3.11 -13.59 6.22
N GLU A 20 -3.46 -14.03 5.02
CA GLU A 20 -2.50 -14.35 3.94
C GLU A 20 -2.18 -13.14 3.03
N ARG A 21 -2.70 -11.96 3.37
CA ARG A 21 -2.53 -10.71 2.60
C ARG A 21 -1.81 -9.65 3.43
N PHE A 22 -1.60 -8.48 2.82
CA PHE A 22 -0.91 -7.36 3.45
C PHE A 22 -1.67 -6.05 3.23
N LEU A 23 -1.65 -5.18 4.23
CA LEU A 23 -1.94 -3.77 4.09
C LEU A 23 -0.64 -3.02 3.80
N LEU A 24 -0.72 -2.04 2.90
CA LEU A 24 0.34 -1.08 2.64
C LEU A 24 -0.11 0.27 3.19
N THR A 25 0.43 0.68 4.33
CA THR A 25 0.00 1.88 5.06
C THR A 25 1.00 3.01 4.87
N SER A 26 0.54 4.16 4.38
CA SER A 26 1.38 5.36 4.23
C SER A 26 1.87 5.83 5.60
N VAL A 27 3.18 5.99 5.78
CA VAL A 27 3.74 6.47 7.06
C VAL A 27 3.30 7.90 7.34
N ALA A 28 3.25 8.76 6.32
CA ALA A 28 2.88 10.16 6.49
C ALA A 28 1.40 10.38 6.77
N HIS A 29 0.52 9.52 6.23
CA HIS A 29 -0.93 9.77 6.26
C HIS A 29 -1.73 8.74 7.06
N GLY A 30 -1.16 7.58 7.39
CA GLY A 30 -1.87 6.48 8.04
C GLY A 30 -2.97 5.85 7.18
N LEU A 31 -2.96 6.09 5.86
CA LEU A 31 -3.96 5.58 4.92
C LEU A 31 -3.44 4.34 4.19
N HIS A 32 -4.33 3.43 3.84
CA HIS A 32 -4.02 2.16 3.18
C HIS A 32 -4.12 2.30 1.66
N LEU A 33 -3.15 1.73 0.93
CA LEU A 33 -3.15 1.69 -0.52
C LEU A 33 -4.22 0.72 -1.01
N GLY A 34 -5.12 1.20 -1.86
CA GLY A 34 -6.11 0.39 -2.55
C GLY A 34 -6.01 0.50 -4.07
N ALA A 35 -6.63 -0.46 -4.76
CA ALA A 35 -6.75 -0.49 -6.21
C ALA A 35 -8.22 -0.51 -6.64
N ARG A 36 -8.54 0.24 -7.69
CA ARG A 36 -9.85 0.24 -8.34
C ARG A 36 -9.90 -0.79 -9.47
N PRO A 37 -11.10 -1.21 -9.91
CA PRO A 37 -11.26 -2.09 -11.06
C PRO A 37 -10.65 -1.57 -12.38
N ASP A 38 -10.49 -0.25 -12.51
CA ASP A 38 -9.86 0.40 -13.67
C ASP A 38 -8.32 0.41 -13.62
N GLY A 39 -7.72 -0.17 -12.57
CA GLY A 39 -6.28 -0.22 -12.36
C GLY A 39 -5.69 1.03 -11.71
N SER A 40 -6.48 2.08 -11.46
CA SER A 40 -6.01 3.23 -10.68
C SER A 40 -5.82 2.86 -9.21
N VAL A 41 -4.84 3.49 -8.56
CA VAL A 41 -4.59 3.33 -7.13
C VAL A 41 -5.10 4.53 -6.33
N TYR A 42 -5.41 4.32 -5.06
CA TYR A 42 -5.82 5.36 -4.12
C TYR A 42 -5.36 5.04 -2.71
N THR A 43 -5.54 5.99 -1.81
CA THR A 43 -5.38 5.78 -0.37
C THR A 43 -6.69 6.04 0.35
N HIS A 44 -7.04 5.18 1.31
CA HIS A 44 -8.24 5.33 2.13
C HIS A 44 -8.03 4.74 3.53
N ALA A 45 -8.86 5.12 4.49
CA ALA A 45 -8.84 4.55 5.85
C ALA A 45 -9.47 3.15 5.94
N ASN A 46 -9.89 2.56 4.82
CA ASN A 46 -10.55 1.25 4.80
C ASN A 46 -9.52 0.13 4.73
N THR A 47 -9.91 -1.06 5.18
CA THR A 47 -9.09 -2.28 5.16
C THR A 47 -9.80 -3.42 4.43
N TYR A 48 -10.66 -3.09 3.47
CA TYR A 48 -11.42 -4.07 2.71
C TYR A 48 -10.52 -4.79 1.70
N GLN A 49 -11.12 -5.72 0.95
CA GLN A 49 -10.40 -6.54 -0.03
C GLN A 49 -9.60 -5.69 -1.03
N TRP A 50 -10.07 -4.49 -1.37
CA TRP A 50 -9.43 -3.58 -2.32
C TRP A 50 -8.16 -2.93 -1.78
N GLU A 51 -7.97 -2.87 -0.46
CA GLU A 51 -6.76 -2.38 0.20
C GLU A 51 -5.78 -3.50 0.63
N GLN A 52 -6.15 -4.77 0.40
CA GLN A 52 -5.35 -5.93 0.79
C GLN A 52 -4.64 -6.57 -0.41
N TRP A 53 -3.32 -6.60 -0.33
CA TRP A 53 -2.44 -7.04 -1.41
C TRP A 53 -1.87 -8.42 -1.16
N SER A 54 -1.64 -9.17 -2.25
CA SER A 54 -0.81 -10.37 -2.28
C SER A 54 0.39 -10.10 -3.17
N TYR A 55 1.54 -10.70 -2.84
CA TYR A 55 2.69 -10.73 -3.73
C TYR A 55 2.78 -12.11 -4.39
N SER A 56 3.34 -12.16 -5.59
CA SER A 56 3.71 -13.41 -6.27
C SER A 56 5.22 -13.39 -6.51
N LEU A 57 5.88 -14.51 -6.23
CA LEU A 57 7.24 -14.76 -6.67
C LEU A 57 7.14 -15.46 -8.03
N TRP A 58 7.72 -14.87 -9.07
CA TRP A 58 7.90 -15.49 -10.38
C TRP A 58 9.08 -16.46 -10.33
#